data_AF-A0A521L0W1-F1
#
_entry.id   AF-A0A521L0W1-F1
#
_cell.length_a   1.000
_cell.length_b   1.000
_cell.length_c   1.000
_cell.angle_alpha   90.00
_cell.angle_beta   90.00
_cell.angle_gamma   90.00
#
_symmetry.space_group_name_H-M   'P 1'
#
loop_
_entity.id
_entity.type
_entity.pdbx_description
1 polymer ?
#
loop_
_entity_poly.entity_id
_entity_poly.type
_entity_poly.pdbx_seq_one_letter_code
_entity_poly.pdbx_strand_id
1 'polypeptide(L)'
;MTALQREALKIAMPWLVLAALLIVWEVCCIVFNVPEIILPKPTKIFAVFVQRFDILMAYCWDTLWTTTVGFLLAIAGGLLLGLAIGASPFVYSGLYPLLIAFNAIPKVA
;
A
#
# COMPACT_ATOMS: atom_id res chain seq x y z
N MET A 1 -21.70 0.01 -35.87
CA MET A 1 -21.64 -0.26 -34.41
C MET A 1 -22.80 0.46 -33.76
N THR A 2 -23.78 -0.26 -33.24
CA THR A 2 -24.91 0.34 -32.51
C THR A 2 -24.42 1.02 -31.22
N ALA A 3 -25.16 2.02 -30.71
CA ALA A 3 -24.76 2.75 -29.50
C ALA A 3 -24.47 1.82 -28.31
N LEU A 4 -25.25 0.73 -28.18
CA LEU A 4 -25.05 -0.33 -27.18
C LEU A 4 -23.71 -1.08 -27.34
N GLN A 5 -23.25 -1.32 -28.57
CA GLN A 5 -21.96 -1.96 -28.82
C GLN A 5 -20.78 -1.05 -28.44
N ARG A 6 -20.93 0.28 -28.62
CA ARG A 6 -19.90 1.25 -28.20
C ARG A 6 -19.76 1.33 -26.68
N GLU A 7 -20.88 1.34 -25.95
CA GLU A 7 -20.85 1.37 -24.48
C GLU A 7 -20.28 0.07 -23.90
N ALA A 8 -20.68 -1.09 -24.45
CA ALA A 8 -20.09 -2.38 -24.08
C ALA A 8 -18.56 -2.43 -24.34
N LEU A 9 -18.12 -1.90 -25.49
CA LEU A 9 -16.69 -1.81 -25.83
C LEU A 9 -15.93 -0.87 -24.89
N LYS A 10 -16.51 0.26 -24.49
CA LYS A 10 -15.87 1.19 -23.54
C LYS A 10 -15.66 0.54 -22.17
N ILE A 11 -16.61 -0.27 -21.71
CA ILE A 11 -16.51 -0.98 -20.43
C ILE A 11 -15.54 -2.16 -20.54
N ALA A 12 -15.51 -2.85 -21.68
CA ALA A 12 -14.61 -3.99 -21.90
C ALA A 12 -13.16 -3.58 -22.20
N MET A 13 -12.92 -2.37 -22.71
CA MET A 13 -11.59 -1.91 -23.14
C MET A 13 -10.52 -2.00 -22.04
N PRO A 14 -10.75 -1.53 -20.79
CA PRO A 14 -9.74 -1.63 -19.73
C PRO A 14 -9.37 -3.07 -19.41
N TRP A 15 -10.35 -3.99 -19.40
CA TRP A 15 -10.13 -5.41 -19.15
C TRP A 15 -9.36 -6.07 -20.29
N LEU A 16 -9.66 -5.72 -21.54
CA LEU A 16 -8.93 -6.21 -22.71
C LEU A 16 -7.48 -5.73 -22.72
N VAL A 17 -7.24 -4.46 -22.38
CA VAL A 17 -5.90 -3.89 -22.27
C VAL A 17 -5.12 -4.58 -21.15
N LEU A 18 -5.75 -4.81 -19.99
CA LEU A 18 -5.14 -5.54 -18.88
C LEU A 18 -4.79 -6.98 -19.28
N ALA A 19 -5.71 -7.69 -19.93
CA ALA A 19 -5.46 -9.06 -20.39
C ALA A 19 -4.31 -9.10 -21.40
N ALA A 20 -4.29 -8.18 -22.37
CA ALA A 20 -3.21 -8.06 -23.33
C ALA A 20 -1.86 -7.79 -22.64
N LEU A 21 -1.83 -6.89 -21.65
CA LEU A 21 -0.63 -6.60 -20.85
C LEU A 21 -0.11 -7.85 -20.13
N LEU A 22 -0.99 -8.61 -19.46
CA LEU A 22 -0.61 -9.83 -18.74
C LEU A 22 -0.07 -10.90 -19.70
N ILE A 23 -0.68 -11.05 -20.88
CA ILE A 23 -0.20 -12.00 -21.91
C ILE A 23 1.18 -11.57 -22.41
N VAL A 24 1.36 -10.30 -22.76
CA VAL A 24 2.66 -9.77 -23.22
C VAL A 24 3.73 -9.97 -22.15
N TRP A 25 3.41 -9.69 -20.89
CA TRP A 25 4.33 -9.92 -19.77
C TRP A 25 4.71 -11.41 -19.64
N GLU A 26 3.73 -12.32 -19.60
CA GLU A 26 3.99 -13.76 -19.54
C GLU A 26 4.90 -14.23 -20.68
N VAL A 27 4.60 -13.81 -21.91
CA VAL A 27 5.41 -14.14 -23.10
C VAL A 27 6.83 -13.58 -22.96
N CYS A 28 7.00 -12.33 -22.54
CA CYS A 28 8.32 -11.74 -22.30
C CYS A 28 9.11 -12.55 -21.25
N CYS A 29 8.51 -12.90 -20.11
CA CYS A 29 9.19 -13.71 -19.10
C CYS A 29 9.63 -15.08 -19.64
N ILE A 30 8.84 -15.71 -20.51
CA ILE A 30 9.16 -17.00 -21.13
C ILE A 30 10.29 -16.83 -22.18
N VAL A 31 10.15 -15.88 -23.11
CA VAL A 31 11.09 -15.67 -24.22
C VAL A 31 12.45 -15.20 -23.73
N PHE A 32 12.48 -14.29 -22.75
CA PHE A 32 13.73 -13.78 -22.18
C PHE A 32 14.27 -14.62 -21.02
N ASN A 33 13.60 -15.73 -20.67
CA ASN A 33 13.97 -16.64 -19.58
C ASN A 33 14.34 -15.88 -18.30
N VAL A 34 13.49 -14.92 -17.92
CA VAL A 34 13.74 -14.01 -16.80
C VAL A 34 13.78 -14.79 -15.49
N PRO A 35 14.82 -14.63 -14.66
CA PRO A 35 14.87 -15.27 -13.36
C PRO A 35 13.64 -14.92 -12.52
N GLU A 36 12.98 -15.93 -11.98
CA GLU A 36 11.73 -15.77 -11.23
C GLU A 36 11.87 -14.91 -9.97
N ILE A 37 13.09 -14.77 -9.45
CA ILE A 37 13.41 -13.91 -8.31
C ILE A 37 13.34 -12.42 -8.65
N ILE A 38 13.56 -12.06 -9.92
CA ILE A 38 13.51 -10.68 -10.40
C ILE A 38 12.09 -10.34 -10.83
N LEU A 39 11.50 -11.20 -11.68
CA LEU A 39 10.16 -11.00 -12.22
C LEU A 39 9.46 -12.33 -12.45
N PRO A 40 8.60 -12.77 -11.52
CA PRO A 40 7.83 -14.00 -11.70
C PRO A 40 6.76 -13.81 -12.78
N LYS A 41 6.46 -14.91 -13.47
CA LYS A 41 5.40 -14.97 -14.48
C LYS A 41 4.03 -14.70 -13.84
N PRO A 42 3.13 -13.93 -14.47
CA PRO A 42 1.77 -13.70 -13.98
C PRO A 42 1.04 -14.98 -13.55
N THR A 43 1.17 -16.06 -14.34
CA THR A 43 0.55 -17.36 -14.03
C THR A 43 1.03 -17.94 -12.70
N LYS A 44 2.33 -17.78 -12.40
CA LYS A 44 2.91 -18.24 -11.14
C LYS A 44 2.44 -17.40 -9.95
N ILE A 45 2.31 -16.09 -10.14
CA ILE A 45 1.75 -15.19 -9.12
C ILE A 45 0.34 -15.64 -8.74
N PHE A 46 -0.53 -15.88 -9.73
CA PHE A 46 -1.88 -16.38 -9.48
C PHE A 46 -1.91 -17.75 -8.81
N ALA A 47 -1.05 -18.69 -9.24
CA ALA A 47 -0.97 -20.02 -8.63
C ALA A 47 -0.59 -19.93 -7.15
N VAL A 48 0.44 -19.14 -6.81
CA VAL A 48 0.87 -18.96 -5.42
C VAL A 48 -0.20 -18.22 -4.62
N PHE A 49 -0.84 -17.20 -5.20
CA PHE A 49 -1.91 -16.45 -4.53
C PHE A 49 -3.04 -17.37 -4.06
N VAL A 50 -3.47 -18.31 -4.90
CA VAL A 50 -4.53 -19.27 -4.54
C VAL A 50 -4.01 -20.35 -3.59
N GLN A 51 -2.82 -20.90 -3.82
CA GLN A 51 -2.25 -21.98 -3.01
C GLN A 51 -1.79 -21.56 -1.61
N ARG A 52 -1.53 -20.26 -1.41
CA ARG A 52 -1.03 -19.68 -0.16
C ARG A 52 -1.93 -18.56 0.34
N PHE A 53 -3.19 -18.55 -0.08
CA PHE A 53 -4.14 -17.49 0.26
C PHE A 53 -4.30 -17.33 1.78
N ASP A 54 -4.31 -18.45 2.50
CA ASP A 54 -4.33 -18.53 3.96
C ASP A 54 -3.16 -17.77 4.59
N ILE A 55 -1.95 -18.04 4.14
CA ILE A 55 -0.72 -17.41 4.63
C ILE A 55 -0.67 -15.93 4.22
N LEU A 56 -1.05 -15.61 2.97
CA LEU A 56 -1.11 -14.23 2.50
C LEU A 56 -2.08 -13.40 3.35
N MET A 57 -3.27 -13.93 3.64
CA MET A 57 -4.25 -13.25 4.49
C MET A 57 -3.76 -13.11 5.93
N ALA A 58 -3.07 -14.10 6.48
CA ALA A 58 -2.48 -13.99 7.81
C ALA A 58 -1.47 -12.83 7.88
N TYR A 59 -0.53 -12.73 6.92
CA TYR A 59 0.43 -11.63 6.88
C TYR A 59 -0.22 -10.26 6.62
N CYS A 60 -1.22 -10.21 5.75
CA CYS A 60 -2.01 -9.00 5.54
C CYS A 60 -2.70 -8.56 6.83
N TRP A 61 -3.27 -9.51 7.57
CA TRP A 61 -3.93 -9.24 8.84
C TRP A 61 -2.96 -8.77 9.91
N ASP A 62 -1.80 -9.41 10.06
CA ASP A 62 -0.79 -9.02 11.03
C ASP A 62 -0.27 -7.60 10.77
N THR A 63 -0.01 -7.27 9.50
CA THR A 63 0.41 -5.92 9.10
C THR A 63 -0.68 -4.90 9.41
N LEU A 64 -1.92 -5.20 9.03
CA LEU A 64 -3.07 -4.32 9.25
C LEU A 64 -3.31 -4.09 10.75
N TRP A 65 -3.33 -5.16 11.55
CA TRP A 65 -3.54 -5.11 12.98
C TRP A 65 -2.44 -4.32 13.67
N THR A 66 -1.17 -4.65 13.40
CA THR A 66 -0.02 -4.00 14.03
C THR A 66 0.03 -2.51 13.70
N THR A 67 -0.19 -2.15 12.43
CA THR A 67 -0.22 -0.73 12.01
C THR A 67 -1.40 0.03 12.60
N THR A 68 -2.59 -0.59 12.66
CA THR A 68 -3.80 0.03 13.23
C THR A 68 -3.62 0.30 14.72
N VAL A 69 -3.14 -0.68 15.48
CA VAL A 69 -2.91 -0.52 16.93
C VAL A 69 -1.83 0.54 17.17
N GLY A 70 -0.70 0.48 16.46
CA GLY A 70 0.35 1.49 16.58
C GLY A 70 -0.16 2.91 16.24
N PHE A 71 -0.97 3.03 15.20
CA PHE A 71 -1.58 4.29 14.79
C PHE A 71 -2.56 4.84 15.84
N LEU A 72 -3.42 3.99 16.41
CA LEU A 72 -4.35 4.40 17.47
C LEU A 72 -3.62 4.84 18.74
N LEU A 73 -2.56 4.14 19.14
CA LEU A 73 -1.72 4.54 20.26
C LEU A 73 -1.02 5.87 19.99
N ALA A 74 -0.51 6.08 18.77
CA ALA A 74 0.10 7.33 18.37
C ALA A 74 -0.91 8.50 18.41
N ILE A 75 -2.16 8.29 17.96
CA ILE A 75 -3.23 9.29 18.08
C ILE A 75 -3.51 9.62 19.54
N ALA A 76 -3.71 8.62 20.37
CA ALA A 76 -4.05 8.83 21.78
C ALA A 76 -2.92 9.58 22.52
N GLY A 77 -1.68 9.15 22.34
CA GLY A 77 -0.51 9.81 22.92
C GLY A 77 -0.31 11.23 22.38
N GLY A 78 -0.40 11.41 21.06
CA GLY A 78 -0.28 12.71 20.40
C GLY A 78 -1.36 13.70 20.85
N LEU A 79 -2.60 13.25 21.02
CA LEU A 79 -3.70 14.07 21.49
C LEU A 79 -3.50 14.51 22.95
N LEU A 80 -3.11 13.60 23.83
CA LEU A 80 -2.84 13.92 25.24
C LEU A 80 -1.69 14.92 25.37
N LEU A 81 -0.59 14.72 24.62
CA LEU A 81 0.53 15.66 24.59
C LEU A 81 0.10 17.02 24.02
N GLY A 82 -0.66 17.04 22.93
CA GLY A 82 -1.19 18.27 22.34
C GLY A 82 -2.07 19.06 23.31
N LEU A 83 -2.95 18.38 24.05
CA LEU A 83 -3.79 18.99 25.08
C LEU A 83 -2.95 19.54 26.25
N ALA A 84 -1.94 18.80 26.72
CA ALA A 84 -1.06 19.24 27.80
C ALA A 84 -0.24 20.48 27.42
N ILE A 85 0.25 20.53 26.17
CA ILE A 85 0.97 21.68 25.61
C ILE A 85 0.05 22.90 25.48
N GLY A 86 -1.20 22.71 25.05
CA GLY A 86 -2.18 23.79 24.91
C GLY A 86 -2.71 24.34 26.25
N ALA A 87 -2.79 23.51 27.28
CA ALA A 87 -3.32 23.90 28.58
C ALA A 87 -2.33 24.63 29.49
N SER A 88 -1.02 24.49 29.28
CA SER A 88 0.01 25.05 30.17
C SER A 88 1.16 25.75 29.42
N PRO A 89 1.36 27.06 29.63
CA PRO A 89 2.51 27.80 29.10
C PRO A 89 3.88 27.23 29.52
N PHE A 90 3.94 26.57 30.68
CA PHE A 90 5.16 25.94 31.20
C PHE A 90 5.52 24.65 30.44
N VAL A 91 4.51 23.85 30.07
CA VAL A 91 4.71 22.63 29.27
C VAL A 91 5.06 22.99 27.83
N TYR A 92 4.44 24.03 27.29
CA TYR A 92 4.77 24.59 25.98
C TYR A 92 6.24 25.01 25.90
N SER A 93 6.73 25.82 26.85
CA SER A 93 8.10 26.32 26.82
C SER A 93 9.16 25.22 26.92
N GLY A 94 8.88 24.13 27.64
CA GLY A 94 9.77 22.97 27.74
C GLY A 94 9.75 22.06 26.49
N LEU A 95 8.59 21.86 25.86
CA LEU A 95 8.43 20.95 24.71
C LEU A 95 8.64 21.63 23.35
N TYR A 96 8.58 22.95 23.29
CA TYR A 96 8.76 23.73 22.06
C TYR A 96 10.06 23.41 21.29
N PRO A 97 11.24 23.27 21.92
CA PRO A 97 12.46 22.88 21.21
C PRO A 97 12.39 21.49 20.58
N LEU A 98 11.75 20.53 21.25
CA LEU A 98 11.53 19.18 20.73
C LEU A 98 10.59 19.20 19.53
N LEU A 99 9.52 19.99 19.58
CA LEU A 99 8.58 20.14 18.45
C LEU A 99 9.28 20.68 17.20
N ILE A 100 10.20 21.64 17.35
CA ILE A 100 11.02 22.15 16.23
C ILE A 100 11.97 21.08 15.72
N ALA A 101 12.64 20.35 16.62
CA ALA A 101 13.55 19.27 16.24
C ALA A 101 12.83 18.17 15.45
N PHE A 102 11.63 17.76 15.84
CA PHE A 102 10.82 16.79 15.09
C PHE A 102 10.44 17.28 13.69
N ASN A 103 10.16 18.58 13.52
CA ASN A 103 9.90 19.15 12.20
C ASN A 103 11.15 19.20 11.30
N ALA A 104 12.34 19.22 11.90
CA ALA A 104 13.61 19.19 11.19
C ALA A 104 14.04 17.77 10.78
N ILE A 105 13.41 16.72 11.32
CA ILE A 105 13.65 15.34 10.88
C ILE A 105 13.14 15.22 9.44
N PRO A 106 14.02 14.97 8.45
CA PRO A 106 13.55 14.71 7.11
C PRO A 106 12.64 13.49 7.15
N LYS A 107 11.41 13.66 6.68
CA LYS A 107 10.46 12.57 6.43
C LYS A 107 11.02 11.76 5.28
N VAL A 108 11.97 10.87 5.57
CA VAL A 108 12.66 10.06 4.56
C VAL A 108 11.63 9.19 3.84
N ALA A 109 11.57 9.43 2.53
CA ALA A 109 10.91 8.60 1.52
C ALA A 109 11.73 7.32 1.27
#